data_AF-A0A174NZF5-F1
#
_entry.id   AF-A0A174NZF5-F1
#
_cell.length_a   1.000
_cell.length_b   1.000
_cell.length_c   1.000
_cell.angle_alpha   90.00
_cell.angle_beta   90.00
_cell.angle_gamma   90.00
#
_symmetry.space_group_name_H-M   'P 1'
#
loop_
_entity.id
_entity.type
_entity.pdbx_description
1 polymer ?
#
loop_
_entity_poly.entity_id
_entity_poly.type
_entity_poly.pdbx_seq_one_letter_code
_entity_poly.pdbx_strand_id
1 'polypeptide(L)'
;MSGKYFTGDQKLSKKLIGRTKEALRQRNVQFAQTHGDASDEELLDYVRGEAARLGMTPNAGEIIGGHFIAVRFGCWKNVVTAAGLVPPKKQKPLPKRQIFKEELRCQARERAYTEQQNSSE
;
A
#
# COMPACT_ATOMS: atom_id res chain seq x y z
N MET A 1 13.61 -38.97 0.84
CA MET A 1 12.19 -39.16 1.17
C MET A 1 11.49 -37.80 1.08
N SER A 2 10.51 -37.68 0.19
CA SER A 2 9.84 -36.41 -0.15
C SER A 2 8.84 -36.02 0.95
N GLY A 3 9.12 -34.93 1.66
CA GLY A 3 8.20 -34.31 2.59
C GLY A 3 7.06 -33.64 1.82
N LYS A 4 5.87 -34.25 1.89
CA LYS A 4 4.65 -33.73 1.28
C LYS A 4 4.25 -32.43 1.97
N TYR A 5 4.57 -31.30 1.34
CA TYR A 5 4.07 -30.00 1.78
C TYR A 5 2.55 -29.94 1.60
N PHE A 6 1.86 -29.68 2.70
CA PHE A 6 0.43 -29.45 2.82
C PHE A 6 -0.02 -28.34 1.85
N THR A 7 -0.69 -28.73 0.75
CA THR A 7 -1.07 -27.83 -0.37
C THR A 7 -2.27 -26.91 -0.05
N GLY A 8 -2.84 -27.00 1.16
CA GLY A 8 -4.01 -26.22 1.61
C GLY A 8 -3.70 -24.75 1.93
N ASP A 9 -2.59 -24.49 2.64
CA ASP A 9 -2.18 -23.13 3.06
C ASP A 9 -1.69 -22.25 1.90
N GLN A 10 -1.16 -22.88 0.85
CA GLN A 10 -0.62 -22.15 -0.30
C GLN A 10 -1.72 -21.52 -1.17
N LYS A 11 -2.91 -22.12 -1.22
CA LYS A 11 -4.09 -21.54 -1.90
C LYS A 11 -4.71 -20.41 -1.08
N LEU A 12 -4.83 -20.59 0.24
CA LEU A 12 -5.32 -19.56 1.16
C LEU A 12 -4.42 -18.32 1.15
N SER A 13 -3.09 -18.51 1.14
CA SER A 13 -2.13 -17.40 1.04
C SER A 13 -2.20 -16.67 -0.30
N LYS A 14 -2.31 -17.38 -1.44
CA LYS A 14 -2.49 -16.73 -2.75
C LYS A 14 -3.80 -15.94 -2.85
N LYS A 15 -4.91 -16.48 -2.34
CA LYS A 15 -6.21 -15.78 -2.32
C LYS A 15 -6.16 -14.55 -1.42
N LEU A 16 -5.49 -14.66 -0.26
CA LEU A 16 -5.28 -13.54 0.67
C LEU A 16 -4.41 -12.44 0.05
N ILE A 17 -3.29 -12.80 -0.58
CA ILE A 17 -2.42 -11.85 -1.31
C ILE A 17 -3.21 -11.16 -2.43
N GLY A 18 -4.06 -11.91 -3.15
CA GLY A 18 -4.94 -11.36 -4.19
C GLY A 18 -5.91 -10.32 -3.63
N ARG A 19 -6.61 -10.63 -2.54
CA ARG A 19 -7.52 -9.69 -1.86
C ARG A 19 -6.80 -8.43 -1.38
N THR A 20 -5.63 -8.60 -0.79
CA THR A 20 -4.79 -7.48 -0.32
C THR A 20 -4.37 -6.58 -1.48
N LYS A 21 -3.97 -7.16 -2.62
CA LYS A 21 -3.65 -6.38 -3.83
C LYS A 21 -4.86 -5.59 -4.34
N GLU A 22 -6.04 -6.20 -4.37
CA GLU A 22 -7.24 -5.51 -4.84
C GLU A 22 -7.66 -4.38 -3.90
N ALA A 23 -7.60 -4.59 -2.58
CA ALA A 23 -7.88 -3.52 -1.62
C ALA A 23 -6.93 -2.33 -1.78
N LEU A 24 -5.63 -2.58 -1.95
CA LEU A 24 -4.66 -1.53 -2.25
C LEU A 24 -4.96 -0.83 -3.58
N ARG A 25 -5.40 -1.57 -4.61
CA ARG A 25 -5.82 -1.00 -5.89
C ARG A 25 -7.03 -0.08 -5.73
N GLN A 26 -8.05 -0.50 -5.00
CA GLN A 26 -9.24 0.31 -4.72
C GLN A 26 -8.88 1.60 -3.97
N ARG A 27 -8.03 1.51 -2.94
CA ARG A 27 -7.56 2.70 -2.22
C ARG A 27 -6.77 3.66 -3.11
N ASN A 28 -5.95 3.14 -4.03
CA ASN A 28 -5.25 3.98 -5.01
C ASN A 28 -6.22 4.68 -5.96
N VAL A 29 -7.29 4.00 -6.42
CA VAL A 29 -8.33 4.62 -7.26
C VAL A 29 -9.07 5.71 -6.48
N GLN A 30 -9.48 5.43 -5.25
CA GLN A 30 -10.16 6.41 -4.39
C GLN A 30 -9.29 7.64 -4.15
N PHE A 31 -7.99 7.45 -3.88
CA PHE A 31 -7.05 8.55 -3.70
C PHE A 31 -6.98 9.44 -4.95
N ALA A 32 -6.87 8.84 -6.14
CA ALA A 32 -6.82 9.60 -7.38
C ALA A 32 -8.11 10.39 -7.64
N GLN A 33 -9.27 9.84 -7.27
CA GLN A 33 -10.55 10.53 -7.37
C GLN A 33 -10.66 11.70 -6.41
N THR A 34 -10.24 11.52 -5.15
CA THR A 34 -10.31 12.56 -4.11
C THR A 34 -9.28 13.67 -4.33
N HIS A 35 -8.10 13.35 -4.87
CA HIS A 35 -6.99 14.30 -5.05
C HIS A 35 -6.75 14.69 -6.51
N GLY A 36 -7.74 14.49 -7.39
CA GLY A 36 -7.66 14.90 -8.80
C GLY A 36 -7.37 16.39 -8.97
N ASP A 37 -8.07 17.22 -8.20
CA ASP A 37 -7.97 18.68 -8.24
C ASP A 37 -7.02 19.27 -7.19
N ALA A 38 -6.36 18.42 -6.38
CA ALA A 38 -5.38 18.88 -5.40
C ALA A 38 -4.26 19.65 -6.10
N SER A 39 -3.64 20.61 -5.43
CA SER A 39 -2.45 21.31 -5.94
C SER A 39 -1.21 20.40 -5.90
N ASP A 40 -0.18 20.79 -6.66
CA ASP A 40 1.08 20.04 -6.65
C ASP A 40 1.72 20.06 -5.25
N GLU A 41 1.66 21.19 -4.54
CA GLU A 41 2.22 21.30 -3.17
C GLU A 41 1.49 20.40 -2.17
N GLU A 42 0.16 20.31 -2.23
CA GLU A 42 -0.61 19.39 -1.36
C GLU A 42 -0.20 17.92 -1.56
N LEU A 43 0.08 17.53 -2.81
CA LEU A 43 0.58 16.18 -3.11
C LEU A 43 2.01 15.98 -2.60
N LEU A 44 2.87 17.01 -2.68
CA LEU A 44 4.23 16.94 -2.16
C LEU A 44 4.24 16.88 -0.63
N ASP A 45 3.38 17.65 0.05
CA ASP A 45 3.21 17.60 1.50
C ASP A 45 2.73 16.24 1.99
N TYR A 46 1.79 15.63 1.27
CA TYR A 46 1.40 14.24 1.52
C TYR A 46 2.60 13.28 1.43
N VAL A 47 3.44 13.41 0.41
CA VAL A 47 4.63 12.57 0.23
C VAL A 47 5.66 12.81 1.34
N ARG A 48 5.87 14.05 1.78
CA ARG A 48 6.77 14.39 2.90
C ARG A 48 6.24 13.80 4.22
N GLY A 49 4.94 13.90 4.46
CA GLY A 49 4.28 13.30 5.63
C GLY A 49 4.46 11.79 5.69
N GLU A 50 4.28 11.10 4.56
CA GLU A 50 4.53 9.66 4.48
C GLU A 50 6.00 9.30 4.65
N ALA A 51 6.93 10.11 4.13
CA ALA A 51 8.35 9.91 4.33
C ALA A 51 8.74 10.03 5.82
N ALA A 52 8.18 11.02 6.53
CA ALA A 52 8.36 11.18 7.96
C ALA A 52 7.78 9.99 8.74
N ARG A 53 6.56 9.56 8.41
CA ARG A 53 5.90 8.40 9.04
C ARG A 53 6.68 7.10 8.88
N LEU A 54 7.26 6.88 7.70
CA LEU A 54 8.05 5.69 7.39
C LEU A 54 9.51 5.79 7.84
N GLY A 55 9.98 6.98 8.22
CA GLY A 55 11.39 7.25 8.53
C GLY A 55 12.33 7.02 7.34
N MET A 56 11.82 7.07 6.11
CA MET A 56 12.59 6.87 4.88
C MET A 56 11.88 7.52 3.69
N THR A 57 12.62 7.85 2.63
CA THR A 57 11.99 8.24 1.36
C THR A 57 11.22 7.06 0.77
N PRO A 58 9.89 7.19 0.54
CA PRO A 58 9.09 6.12 -0.04
C PRO A 58 9.37 5.94 -1.54
N ASN A 59 9.11 4.74 -2.03
CA ASN A 59 8.90 4.50 -3.47
C ASN A 59 7.41 4.68 -3.78
N ALA A 60 7.04 4.95 -5.04
CA ALA A 60 5.64 5.13 -5.45
C ALA A 60 4.69 3.99 -5.02
N GLY A 61 5.18 2.76 -4.97
CA GLY A 61 4.40 1.59 -4.51
C GLY A 61 4.51 1.25 -3.02
N GLU A 62 5.09 2.13 -2.21
CA GLU A 62 5.14 2.04 -0.74
C GLU A 62 4.01 2.84 -0.08
N ILE A 63 3.37 3.77 -0.79
CA ILE A 63 2.31 4.65 -0.28
C ILE A 63 1.07 4.57 -1.19
N ILE A 64 -0.10 4.91 -0.64
CA ILE A 64 -1.33 5.05 -1.43
C ILE A 64 -1.20 6.30 -2.32
N GLY A 65 -1.72 6.25 -3.54
CA GLY A 65 -1.68 7.37 -4.48
C GLY A 65 -0.32 7.60 -5.15
N GLY A 66 0.76 6.92 -4.72
CA GLY A 66 2.11 7.21 -5.23
C GLY A 66 2.27 7.04 -6.74
N HIS A 67 1.55 6.11 -7.38
CA HIS A 67 1.55 6.00 -8.85
C HIS A 67 0.80 7.14 -9.53
N PHE A 68 -0.33 7.58 -8.97
CA PHE A 68 -1.07 8.74 -9.48
C PHE A 68 -0.21 10.01 -9.41
N ILE A 69 0.43 10.24 -8.27
CA ILE A 69 1.36 11.37 -8.08
C ILE A 69 2.54 11.24 -9.06
N ALA A 70 3.12 10.05 -9.22
CA ALA A 70 4.21 9.85 -10.19
C ALA A 70 3.82 10.23 -11.62
N VAL A 71 2.60 9.87 -12.05
CA VAL A 71 2.09 10.22 -13.39
C VAL A 71 1.93 11.72 -13.53
N ARG A 72 1.36 12.40 -12.52
CA ARG A 72 1.13 13.84 -12.54
C ARG A 72 2.43 14.65 -12.64
N PHE A 73 3.49 14.22 -11.97
CA PHE A 73 4.82 14.85 -12.02
C PHE A 73 5.73 14.24 -13.12
N GLY A 74 5.19 13.38 -13.98
CA GLY A 74 5.89 12.67 -15.05
C GLY A 74 6.69 11.44 -14.60
N CYS A 75 7.34 11.48 -13.43
CA CYS A 75 7.90 10.29 -12.80
C CYS A 75 8.10 10.46 -11.28
N TRP A 76 8.26 9.35 -10.56
CA TRP A 76 8.49 9.39 -9.11
C TRP A 76 9.80 10.10 -8.71
N LYS A 77 10.83 10.06 -9.57
CA LYS A 77 12.08 10.78 -9.31
C LYS A 77 11.84 12.29 -9.22
N ASN A 78 10.96 12.83 -10.08
CA ASN A 78 10.60 14.24 -10.04
C ASN A 78 9.84 14.59 -8.75
N VAL A 79 8.93 13.72 -8.29
CA VAL A 79 8.23 13.87 -7.02
C VAL A 79 9.22 13.95 -5.86
N VAL A 80 10.19 13.04 -5.80
CA VAL A 80 11.21 13.01 -4.74
C VAL A 80 12.06 14.28 -4.76
N THR A 81 12.50 14.73 -5.95
CA THR A 81 13.26 15.98 -6.10
C THR A 81 12.43 17.20 -5.68
N ALA A 82 11.19 17.31 -6.16
CA ALA A 82 10.29 18.42 -5.83
C ALA A 82 9.89 18.43 -4.34
N ALA A 83 9.78 17.26 -3.71
CA ALA A 83 9.53 17.13 -2.28
C ALA A 83 10.76 17.47 -1.42
N GLY A 84 11.94 17.69 -2.02
CA GLY A 84 13.19 17.94 -1.30
C GLY A 84 13.73 16.71 -0.56
N LEU A 85 13.34 15.51 -1.00
CA LEU A 85 13.74 14.26 -0.36
C LEU A 85 14.97 13.65 -1.01
N VAL A 86 15.74 12.89 -0.23
CA VAL A 86 16.85 12.10 -0.77
C VAL A 86 16.32 10.93 -1.62
N PRO A 87 17.05 10.47 -2.65
CA PRO A 87 16.61 9.34 -3.47
C PRO A 87 16.24 8.09 -2.65
N PRO A 88 15.10 7.44 -2.94
CA PRO A 88 14.68 6.26 -2.21
C PRO A 88 15.61 5.08 -2.45
N LYS A 89 15.73 4.21 -1.43
CA LYS A 89 16.39 2.91 -1.58
C LYS A 89 15.57 2.00 -2.52
N LYS A 90 16.21 0.95 -3.04
CA LYS A 90 15.57 -0.04 -3.92
C LYS A 90 14.25 -0.54 -3.34
N GLN A 91 13.19 -0.48 -4.14
CA GLN A 91 11.85 -0.91 -3.73
C GLN A 91 11.85 -2.39 -3.34
N LYS A 92 11.25 -2.71 -2.19
CA LYS A 92 11.10 -4.09 -1.72
C LYS A 92 9.95 -4.81 -2.45
N PRO A 93 9.92 -6.16 -2.49
CA PRO A 93 8.76 -6.90 -2.96
C PRO A 93 7.52 -6.58 -2.13
N LEU A 94 6.33 -6.56 -2.76
CA LEU A 94 5.06 -6.15 -2.13
C LEU A 94 4.80 -6.76 -0.75
N PRO A 95 4.99 -8.08 -0.51
CA PRO A 95 4.73 -8.67 0.80
C PRO A 95 5.61 -8.15 1.94
N LYS A 96 6.77 -7.55 1.61
CA LYS A 96 7.72 -6.99 2.59
C LYS A 96 7.49 -5.50 2.86
N ARG A 97 6.58 -4.85 2.13
CA ARG A 97 6.28 -3.42 2.25
C ARG A 97 5.37 -3.15 3.45
N GLN A 98 5.50 -1.99 4.05
CA GLN A 98 4.72 -1.63 5.24
C GLN A 98 3.22 -1.50 4.92
N ILE A 99 2.88 -0.91 3.78
CA ILE A 99 1.51 -0.79 3.27
C ILE A 99 0.78 -2.14 3.16
N PHE A 100 1.50 -3.21 2.79
CA PHE A 100 0.93 -4.55 2.68
C PHE A 100 0.66 -5.17 4.06
N LYS A 101 1.59 -4.97 5.01
CA LYS A 101 1.43 -5.43 6.40
C LYS A 101 0.33 -4.67 7.14
N GLU A 102 0.15 -3.39 6.83
CA GLU A 102 -0.93 -2.55 7.37
C GLU A 102 -2.29 -3.02 6.81
N GLU A 103 -2.40 -3.23 5.50
CA GLU A 103 -3.61 -3.75 4.88
C GLU A 103 -4.03 -5.13 5.43
N LEU A 104 -3.07 -6.05 5.61
CA LEU A 104 -3.36 -7.35 6.24
C LEU A 104 -3.89 -7.22 7.67
N ARG A 105 -3.40 -6.24 8.43
CA ARG A 105 -3.88 -5.98 9.80
C ARG A 105 -5.28 -5.39 9.81
N CYS A 106 -5.62 -4.50 8.86
CA CYS A 106 -6.99 -4.02 8.67
C CYS A 106 -7.94 -5.19 8.37
N GLN A 107 -7.59 -6.05 7.41
CA GLN A 107 -8.43 -7.21 7.03
C GLN A 107 -8.60 -8.22 8.16
N ALA A 108 -7.56 -8.44 8.98
CA ALA A 108 -7.66 -9.33 10.14
C ALA A 108 -8.62 -8.77 11.21
N ARG A 109 -8.59 -7.46 11.45
CA ARG A 109 -9.51 -6.78 12.39
C ARG A 109 -10.96 -6.80 11.89
N GLU A 110 -11.18 -6.53 10.60
CA GLU A 110 -12.50 -6.59 10.00
C GLU A 110 -13.12 -7.99 10.11
N ARG A 111 -12.33 -9.04 9.84
CA ARG A 111 -12.81 -10.43 10.02
C ARG A 111 -13.20 -10.73 11.46
N ALA A 112 -12.35 -10.38 12.42
CA ALA A 112 -12.63 -10.59 13.84
C ALA A 112 -13.91 -9.85 14.28
N TYR A 113 -14.13 -8.63 13.78
CA TYR A 113 -15.36 -7.87 14.03
C TYR A 113 -16.61 -8.55 13.43
N THR A 114 -16.53 -9.02 12.18
CA THR A 114 -17.65 -9.73 11.53
C THR A 114 -17.95 -11.09 12.16
N GLU A 115 -16.93 -11.82 12.64
CA GLU A 115 -17.10 -13.11 13.33
C GLU A 115 -17.75 -12.94 14.71
N GLN A 116 -17.47 -11.83 15.41
CA GLN A 116 -18.12 -11.50 16.69
C GLN A 116 -19.59 -11.13 16.52
N GLN A 117 -19.96 -10.41 15.46
CA GLN A 117 -21.37 -10.08 15.19
C GLN A 117 -22.19 -11.31 14.75
N ASN A 118 -21.62 -12.18 13.90
CA ASN A 118 -22.29 -13.41 13.46
C ASN A 118 -22.37 -14.52 14.53
N SER A 119 -21.65 -14.40 15.65
CA SER A 119 -21.76 -15.33 16.79
C SER A 119 -22.73 -14.83 17.87
N SER A 120 -23.35 -13.65 17.65
CA SER A 120 -24.28 -13.00 18.57
C SER A 120 -25.74 -13.06 18.07
N GLU A 121 -25.99 -13.72 16.94
CA GLU A 121 -27.31 -14.11 16.42
C GLU A 121 -27.54 -15.61 16.66
#